data_AF-A0A918CJ55-F1
#
_entry.id   AF-A0A918CJ55-F1
#
_cell.length_a   1.000
_cell.length_b   1.000
_cell.length_c   1.000
_cell.angle_alpha   90.00
_cell.angle_beta   90.00
_cell.angle_gamma   90.00
#
_symmetry.space_group_name_H-M   'P 1'
#
loop_
_entity.id
_entity.type
_entity.pdbx_description
1 polymer ?
#
loop_
_entity_poly.entity_id
_entity_poly.type
_entity_poly.pdbx_seq_one_letter_code
_entity_poly.pdbx_strand_id
1 'polypeptide(L)'
;MDLPPDTVLVFDRTDDLLVFESFVHAANWLEAIDIDEGEYPAAYTPDGGVVALTTPEAWRGPVVLTRTDRADREDLARRVARYWSLHQEGRSACDPVQTASFLIDRDNQLWKGRLRRLLGG
;
A
#
# COMPACT_ATOMS: atom_id res chain seq x y z
N MET A 1 9.35 15.14 0.19
CA MET A 1 9.04 14.54 -1.12
C MET A 1 7.55 14.63 -1.26
N ASP A 2 7.04 15.15 -2.38
CA ASP A 2 5.61 15.03 -2.67
C ASP A 2 5.35 13.62 -3.16
N LEU A 3 4.46 12.91 -2.46
CA LEU A 3 3.96 11.63 -2.93
C LEU A 3 3.09 11.84 -4.18
N PRO A 4 3.08 10.89 -5.12
CA PRO A 4 2.07 10.86 -6.16
C PRO A 4 0.67 11.00 -5.55
N PRO A 5 -0.22 11.83 -6.13
CA PRO A 5 -1.52 12.14 -5.51
C PRO A 5 -2.40 10.90 -5.34
N ASP A 6 -2.22 9.88 -6.19
CA ASP A 6 -2.95 8.62 -6.17
C ASP A 6 -2.22 7.50 -5.42
N THR A 7 -1.22 7.85 -4.60
CA THR A 7 -0.57 6.87 -3.72
C THR A 7 -1.61 6.19 -2.83
N VAL A 8 -1.49 4.87 -2.66
CA VAL A 8 -2.37 4.08 -1.80
C VAL A 8 -1.56 3.15 -0.92
N LEU A 9 -1.96 3.10 0.35
CA LEU A 9 -1.48 2.19 1.37
C LEU A 9 -2.53 1.09 1.52
N VAL A 10 -2.17 -0.17 1.31
CA VAL A 10 -3.06 -1.33 1.42
C VAL A 10 -2.53 -2.22 2.54
N PHE A 11 -3.37 -2.51 3.52
CA PHE A 11 -3.02 -3.36 4.65
C PHE A 11 -3.68 -4.72 4.53
N ASP A 12 -2.90 -5.77 4.82
CA ASP A 12 -3.43 -7.12 4.93
C ASP A 12 -4.08 -7.40 6.31
N ARG A 13 -4.51 -8.63 6.55
CA ARG A 13 -5.13 -9.05 7.82
C ARG A 13 -4.18 -8.99 9.02
N THR A 14 -2.87 -8.98 8.78
CA THR A 14 -1.83 -8.93 9.81
C THR A 14 -1.31 -7.53 10.10
N ASP A 15 -1.83 -6.53 9.36
CA ASP A 15 -1.32 -5.16 9.29
C ASP A 15 0.07 -5.07 8.62
N ASP A 16 0.44 -6.03 7.75
CA ASP A 16 1.53 -5.82 6.80
C ASP A 16 1.08 -4.81 5.74
N LEU A 17 2.03 -4.05 5.19
CA LEU A 17 1.78 -2.86 4.39
C LEU A 17 2.38 -2.96 2.98
N LEU A 18 1.49 -2.88 1.99
CA LEU A 18 1.82 -2.66 0.59
C LEU A 18 1.58 -1.18 0.24
N VAL A 19 2.51 -0.56 -0.50
CA VAL A 19 2.38 0.83 -0.96
C VAL A 19 2.50 0.86 -2.47
N PHE A 20 1.53 1.49 -3.12
CA PHE A 20 1.50 1.66 -4.56
C PHE A 20 1.49 3.14 -4.94
N GLU A 21 2.26 3.51 -5.96
CA GLU A 21 2.35 4.89 -6.47
C GLU A 21 1.04 5.39 -7.13
N SER A 22 0.12 4.49 -7.48
CA SER A 22 -1.18 4.86 -8.04
C SER A 22 -2.23 3.76 -7.82
N PHE A 23 -3.52 4.12 -7.95
CA PHE A 23 -4.62 3.16 -7.92
C PHE A 23 -4.56 2.16 -9.07
N VAL A 24 -4.12 2.61 -10.25
CA VAL A 24 -3.92 1.74 -11.43
C VAL A 24 -2.83 0.71 -11.16
N HIS A 25 -1.73 1.11 -10.51
CA HIS A 25 -0.67 0.18 -10.12
C HIS A 25 -1.21 -0.87 -9.13
N ALA A 26 -1.92 -0.45 -8.08
CA ALA A 26 -2.54 -1.38 -7.13
C ALA A 26 -3.53 -2.33 -7.81
N ALA A 27 -4.43 -1.83 -8.66
CA ALA A 27 -5.43 -2.63 -9.36
C ALA A 27 -4.84 -3.69 -10.31
N ASN A 28 -3.67 -3.41 -10.89
CA ASN A 28 -2.98 -4.35 -11.77
C ASN A 28 -2.11 -5.37 -11.00
N TRP A 29 -1.80 -5.10 -9.73
CA TRP A 29 -0.93 -5.94 -8.93
C TRP A 29 -1.71 -6.86 -7.99
N LEU A 30 -2.77 -6.34 -7.35
CA LEU A 30 -3.59 -7.10 -6.41
C LEU A 30 -4.47 -8.12 -7.14
N GLU A 31 -4.59 -9.31 -6.56
CA GLU A 31 -5.45 -10.36 -7.11
C GLU A 31 -6.90 -10.19 -6.64
N ALA A 32 -7.85 -10.34 -7.56
CA ALA A 32 -9.27 -10.22 -7.24
C ALA A 32 -9.75 -11.30 -6.25
N ILE A 33 -9.13 -12.48 -6.26
CA ILE A 33 -9.45 -13.55 -5.31
C ILE A 33 -9.08 -13.17 -3.88
N ASP A 34 -7.91 -12.57 -3.66
CA ASP A 34 -7.48 -12.12 -2.33
C ASP A 34 -8.44 -11.07 -1.75
N ILE A 35 -8.94 -10.16 -2.60
CA ILE A 35 -9.93 -9.16 -2.18
C ILE A 35 -11.27 -9.81 -1.84
N ASP A 36 -11.73 -10.76 -2.66
CA ASP A 36 -12.97 -11.52 -2.44
C ASP A 36 -12.91 -12.35 -1.14
N GLU A 37 -11.73 -12.90 -0.81
CA GLU A 37 -11.45 -13.63 0.42
C GLU A 37 -11.19 -12.72 1.65
N GLY A 38 -11.14 -11.39 1.44
CA GLY A 38 -10.96 -10.41 2.51
C GLY A 38 -9.53 -10.28 3.04
N GLU A 39 -8.52 -10.61 2.22
CA GLU A 39 -7.11 -10.50 2.59
C GLU A 39 -6.68 -9.06 2.87
N TYR A 40 -7.29 -8.09 2.17
CA TYR A 40 -6.97 -6.66 2.30
C TYR A 40 -8.12 -5.89 2.96
N PRO A 41 -8.26 -5.95 4.30
CA PRO A 41 -9.39 -5.35 5.00
C PRO A 41 -9.39 -3.82 5.02
N ALA A 42 -8.27 -3.16 4.69
CA ALA A 42 -8.20 -1.70 4.74
C ALA A 42 -7.22 -1.13 3.72
N ALA A 43 -7.63 -0.02 3.09
CA ALA A 43 -6.74 0.79 2.27
C ALA A 43 -7.02 2.28 2.44
N TYR A 44 -5.96 3.06 2.31
CA TYR A 44 -5.95 4.48 2.58
C TYR A 44 -5.10 5.25 1.59
N THR A 45 -5.47 6.49 1.37
CA THR A 45 -4.56 7.52 0.88
C THR A 45 -3.64 7.99 2.02
N PRO A 46 -2.44 8.53 1.74
CA PRO A 46 -1.48 8.93 2.78
C PRO A 46 -2.00 9.97 3.78
N ASP A 47 -2.99 10.78 3.41
CA ASP A 47 -3.64 11.78 4.25
C ASP A 47 -4.84 11.24 5.05
N GLY A 48 -5.12 9.93 4.95
CA GLY A 48 -6.13 9.21 5.72
C GLY A 48 -7.48 9.04 5.04
N GLY A 49 -7.65 9.45 3.78
CA GLY A 49 -8.87 9.16 3.04
C GLY A 49 -9.03 7.66 2.80
N VAL A 50 -10.19 7.11 3.13
CA VAL A 50 -10.49 5.68 3.01
C VAL A 50 -10.69 5.32 1.53
N VAL A 51 -10.03 4.25 1.09
CA VAL A 51 -10.13 3.71 -0.26
C VAL A 51 -10.86 2.37 -0.21
N ALA A 52 -11.95 2.27 -0.96
CA ALA A 52 -12.68 1.00 -1.12
C ALA A 52 -11.97 0.13 -2.16
N LEU A 53 -11.65 -1.11 -1.79
CA LEU A 53 -11.22 -2.16 -2.70
C LEU A 53 -12.41 -3.05 -3.01
N THR A 54 -12.71 -3.23 -4.28
CA THR A 54 -13.86 -4.02 -4.72
C THR A 54 -13.52 -4.86 -5.94
N THR A 55 -14.26 -5.94 -6.10
CA THR A 55 -14.21 -6.86 -7.24
C THR A 55 -15.64 -7.01 -7.79
N PRO A 56 -16.09 -6.09 -8.67
CA PRO A 56 -17.50 -6.03 -9.08
C PRO A 56 -18.03 -7.30 -9.74
N GLU A 57 -17.15 -8.09 -10.35
CA GLU A 57 -17.47 -9.40 -10.96
C GLU A 57 -16.84 -10.57 -10.17
N ALA A 58 -16.71 -10.39 -8.86
CA ALA A 58 -16.01 -11.29 -7.93
C ALA A 58 -14.56 -11.56 -8.39
N TRP A 59 -13.99 -12.69 -7.97
CA TRP A 59 -12.59 -13.07 -8.26
C TRP A 59 -12.24 -13.17 -9.75
N ARG A 60 -13.22 -13.18 -10.67
CA ARG A 60 -13.01 -13.23 -12.12
C ARG A 60 -12.87 -11.84 -12.76
N GLY A 61 -13.27 -10.79 -12.03
CA GLY A 61 -13.31 -9.42 -12.49
C GLY A 61 -12.03 -8.63 -12.24
N PRO A 62 -11.98 -7.38 -12.71
CA PRO A 62 -10.91 -6.46 -12.35
C PRO A 62 -11.01 -6.04 -10.88
N VAL A 63 -9.86 -5.73 -10.30
CA VAL A 63 -9.78 -5.00 -9.04
C VAL A 63 -10.08 -3.53 -9.28
N VAL A 64 -10.95 -2.95 -8.46
CA VAL A 64 -11.33 -1.53 -8.53
C VAL A 64 -11.07 -0.87 -7.19
N LEU A 65 -10.26 0.19 -7.21
CA LEU A 65 -9.99 1.07 -6.07
C LEU A 65 -10.76 2.38 -6.26
N THR A 66 -11.56 2.76 -5.27
CA THR A 66 -12.35 4.00 -5.30
C THR A 66 -12.13 4.81 -4.04
N ARG A 67 -11.80 6.10 -4.18
CA ARG A 67 -11.80 7.03 -3.04
C ARG A 67 -13.21 7.15 -2.51
N THR A 68 -13.37 7.02 -1.21
CA THR A 68 -14.64 7.29 -0.54
C THR A 68 -14.69 8.74 -0.06
N ASP A 69 -15.83 9.17 0.47
CA ASP A 69 -16.02 10.44 1.18
C ASP A 69 -15.57 10.36 2.66
N ARG A 70 -15.07 9.20 3.11
CA ARG A 70 -14.64 8.96 4.47
C ARG A 70 -13.14 9.19 4.64
N ALA A 71 -12.75 9.61 5.84
CA ALA A 71 -11.37 9.63 6.28
C ALA A 71 -11.25 8.99 7.67
N ASP A 72 -10.18 8.24 7.89
CA ASP A 72 -9.86 7.61 9.17
C ASP A 72 -8.35 7.66 9.41
N ARG A 73 -7.88 8.83 9.84
CA ARG A 73 -6.46 9.08 10.12
C ARG A 73 -5.96 8.30 11.33
N GLU A 74 -6.85 8.03 12.29
CA GLU A 74 -6.49 7.32 13.52
C GLU A 74 -6.23 5.84 13.25
N ASP A 75 -7.12 5.18 12.50
CA ASP A 75 -6.91 3.78 12.12
C ASP A 75 -5.69 3.64 11.21
N LEU A 76 -5.50 4.55 10.25
CA LEU A 76 -4.31 4.58 9.41
C LEU A 76 -3.03 4.69 10.26
N ALA A 77 -2.95 5.65 11.19
CA ALA A 77 -1.78 5.83 12.05
C ALA A 77 -1.52 4.59 12.91
N ARG A 78 -2.57 3.96 13.46
CA ARG A 78 -2.49 2.73 14.24
C ARG A 78 -1.89 1.58 13.43
N ARG A 79 -2.35 1.38 12.19
CA ARG A 79 -1.85 0.30 11.31
C ARG A 79 -0.41 0.53 10.87
N VAL A 80 -0.06 1.77 10.52
CA VAL A 80 1.34 2.14 10.22
C VAL A 80 2.23 1.86 11.44
N ALA A 81 1.84 2.27 12.64
CA ALA A 81 2.63 2.00 13.84
C ALA A 81 2.85 0.50 14.07
N ARG A 82 1.84 -0.34 13.81
CA ARG A 82 1.96 -1.79 13.89
C ARG A 82 2.92 -2.37 12.84
N TYR A 83 2.80 -1.95 11.58
CA TYR A 83 3.75 -2.32 10.53
C TYR A 83 5.20 -2.03 10.96
N TRP A 84 5.47 -0.82 11.45
CA TRP A 84 6.80 -0.45 11.92
C TRP A 84 7.28 -1.32 13.08
N SER A 85 6.39 -1.63 14.04
CA SER A 85 6.73 -2.53 15.15
C SER A 85 7.09 -3.96 14.69
N LEU A 86 6.51 -4.43 13.59
CA LEU A 86 6.75 -5.78 13.06
C LEU A 86 8.00 -5.85 12.17
N HIS A 87 8.29 -4.80 11.40
CA HIS A 87 9.30 -4.86 10.33
C HIS A 87 10.50 -3.94 10.52
N GLN A 88 10.46 -3.02 11.47
CA GLN A 88 11.48 -1.97 11.65
C GLN A 88 11.95 -1.90 13.11
N GLU A 89 12.45 -3.03 13.64
CA GLU A 89 12.93 -3.13 15.01
C GLU A 89 13.90 -1.99 15.39
N GLY A 90 13.64 -1.37 16.55
CA GLY A 90 14.46 -0.28 17.07
C GLY A 90 14.25 1.08 16.38
N ARG A 91 13.36 1.19 15.39
CA ARG A 91 13.01 2.47 14.76
C ARG A 91 11.63 2.95 15.23
N SER A 92 11.52 4.24 15.51
CA SER A 92 10.22 4.86 15.75
C SER A 92 9.40 4.88 14.47
N ALA A 93 8.09 4.65 14.59
CA ALA A 93 7.18 4.74 13.47
C ALA A 93 7.19 6.15 12.87
N CYS A 94 7.30 6.21 11.55
CA CYS A 94 7.06 7.43 10.78
C CYS A 94 5.57 7.72 10.67
N ASP A 95 5.23 8.96 10.33
CA ASP A 95 3.87 9.28 9.89
C ASP A 95 3.53 8.51 8.57
N PRO A 96 2.25 8.40 8.18
CA PRO A 96 1.86 7.63 6.99
C PRO A 96 2.50 8.13 5.68
N VAL A 97 2.69 9.44 5.52
CA VAL A 97 3.27 10.04 4.31
C VAL A 97 4.76 9.69 4.21
N GLN A 98 5.48 9.83 5.31
CA GLN A 98 6.88 9.45 5.41
C GLN A 98 7.07 7.93 5.22
N THR A 99 6.16 7.13 5.77
CA THR A 99 6.17 5.67 5.60
C THR A 99 5.99 5.29 4.13
N ALA A 100 4.99 5.86 3.45
CA ALA A 100 4.77 5.61 2.04
C ALA A 100 5.98 6.02 1.19
N SER A 101 6.56 7.20 1.46
CA SER A 101 7.75 7.68 0.75
C SER A 101 8.94 6.72 0.95
N PHE A 102 9.17 6.29 2.20
CA PHE A 102 10.25 5.36 2.54
C PHE A 102 10.11 4.02 1.80
N LEU A 103 8.90 3.46 1.73
CA LEU A 103 8.66 2.16 1.09
C LEU A 103 8.78 2.24 -0.44
N ILE A 104 8.25 3.30 -1.06
CA ILE A 104 8.44 3.55 -2.50
C ILE A 104 9.92 3.69 -2.85
N ASP A 105 10.67 4.48 -2.07
CA ASP A 105 12.10 4.65 -2.28
C ASP A 105 12.88 3.34 -2.13
N ARG A 106 12.54 2.54 -1.11
CA ARG A 106 13.15 1.23 -0.87
C ARG A 106 12.93 0.30 -2.06
N ASP A 107 11.70 0.17 -2.53
CA ASP A 107 11.38 -0.74 -3.64
C ASP A 107 12.06 -0.28 -4.94
N ASN A 108 12.06 1.02 -5.23
CA ASN A 108 12.78 1.60 -6.36
C ASN A 108 14.29 1.32 -6.30
N GLN A 109 14.91 1.33 -5.13
CA GLN A 109 16.32 0.97 -4.96
C GLN A 109 16.56 -0.53 -5.20
N LEU A 110 15.68 -1.40 -4.71
CA LEU A 110 15.77 -2.84 -4.94
C LEU A 110 15.69 -3.18 -6.43
N TRP A 111 14.76 -2.56 -7.16
CA TRP A 111 14.63 -2.71 -8.60
C TRP A 111 15.87 -2.23 -9.36
N LYS A 112 16.40 -1.05 -9.04
CA LYS A 112 17.65 -0.53 -9.64
C LYS A 112 18.84 -1.46 -9.37
N GLY A 113 18.95 -2.00 -8.17
CA GLY A 113 19.99 -2.96 -7.80
C GLY A 113 19.88 -4.30 -8.54
N ARG A 114 18.65 -4.76 -8.82
CA ARG A 114 18.40 -5.97 -9.63
C ARG A 114 18.74 -5.74 -11.10
N LEU A 115 18.34 -4.61 -11.68
CA LEU A 115 18.67 -4.25 -13.07
C LEU A 115 20.18 -4.12 -13.29
N ARG A 116 20.90 -3.48 -12.37
CA ARG A 116 22.38 -3.39 -12.44
C ARG A 116 23.05 -4.77 -12.44
N ARG A 117 22.53 -5.74 -11.68
CA ARG A 117 23.04 -7.12 -11.68
C ARG A 117 22.73 -7.89 -12.97
N LEU A 118 21.60 -7.60 -13.62
CA LEU A 118 21.20 -8.25 -14.87
C LEU A 118 21.88 -7.65 -16.11
N LEU A 119 22.22 -6.36 -16.08
CA LEU A 119 22.81 -5.62 -17.21
C LEU A 119 24.32 -5.40 -17.08
N GLY A 120 24.97 -5.93 -16.05
CA GLY A 120 26.38 -5.67 -15.72
C GLY A 120 27.06 -6.83 -15.02
N GLY A 121 26.96 -8.04 -15.60
CA GLY A 121 27.81 -9.20 -15.31
C GLY A 121 28.66 -9.53 -16.52
#